data_AF-A0A960ARI4-F1
#
_entry.id   AF-A0A960ARI4-F1
#
_cell.length_a   1.000
_cell.length_b   1.000
_cell.length_c   1.000
_cell.angle_alpha   90.00
_cell.angle_beta   90.00
_cell.angle_gamma   90.00
#
_symmetry.space_group_name_H-M   'P 1'
#
loop_
_entity.id
_entity.type
_entity.pdbx_description
1 polymer ?
#
loop_
_entity_poly.entity_id
_entity_poly.type
_entity_poly.pdbx_seq_one_letter_code
_entity_poly.pdbx_strand_id
1 'polypeptide(L)'
;MLLISFDAGGWTEIDDDTAPGTVAVRWKVSDNGRLVPDEVRVIADDGHDLKPQHLARIRWNDYEVAVNDNREQLLAHWDESVPADYLTRSARARRVERQRIESDPFRLTRGPGDDGLDEGFMQNLAHAYRAALSRGERPNVAIFESLDGMYPKRTIERWVLLARSRGYLPPARKGVAG
;
A
#
# COMPACT_ATOMS: atom_id res chain seq x y z
N MET A 1 -2.64 -10.15 8.11
CA MET A 1 -3.81 -9.93 7.20
C MET A 1 -3.24 -9.80 5.81
N LEU A 2 -3.79 -10.52 4.82
CA LEU A 2 -3.20 -10.61 3.49
C LEU A 2 -3.69 -9.44 2.62
N LEU A 3 -2.78 -8.55 2.22
CA LEU A 3 -3.07 -7.48 1.26
C LEU A 3 -2.50 -7.89 -0.09
N ILE A 4 -3.37 -7.97 -1.11
CA ILE A 4 -2.98 -8.19 -2.51
C ILE A 4 -3.11 -6.88 -3.26
N SER A 5 -2.04 -6.46 -3.91
CA SER A 5 -2.10 -5.48 -4.98
C SER A 5 -1.93 -6.17 -6.32
N PHE A 6 -2.66 -5.70 -7.33
CA PHE A 6 -2.57 -6.20 -8.70
C PHE A 6 -1.70 -5.25 -9.51
N ASP A 7 -0.70 -5.78 -10.20
CA ASP A 7 0.20 -5.02 -11.05
C ASP A 7 0.17 -5.55 -12.48
N ALA A 8 0.69 -4.75 -13.41
CA ALA A 8 0.76 -5.14 -14.81
C ALA A 8 1.62 -6.42 -14.98
N GLY A 9 1.31 -7.25 -15.97
CA GLY A 9 2.07 -8.49 -16.25
C GLY A 9 1.66 -9.74 -15.48
N GLY A 10 0.51 -9.70 -14.79
CA GLY A 10 0.01 -10.83 -14.00
C GLY A 10 0.74 -11.00 -12.68
N TRP A 11 1.37 -9.94 -12.18
CA TRP A 11 2.04 -9.92 -10.88
C TRP A 11 1.09 -9.47 -9.77
N THR A 12 1.21 -10.10 -8.61
CA THR A 12 0.63 -9.61 -7.36
C THR A 12 1.72 -9.40 -6.33
N GLU A 13 1.67 -8.29 -5.61
CA GLU A 13 2.45 -8.13 -4.38
C GLU A 13 1.60 -8.53 -3.19
N ILE A 14 2.22 -9.23 -2.26
CA ILE A 14 1.58 -9.77 -1.07
C ILE A 14 2.36 -9.24 0.13
N ASP A 15 1.66 -8.44 0.92
CA ASP A 15 2.15 -7.95 2.21
C ASP A 15 1.79 -9.01 3.27
N ASP A 16 2.80 -9.78 3.67
CA ASP A 16 2.68 -10.82 4.70
C ASP A 16 3.67 -10.54 5.82
N ASP A 17 3.13 -10.39 7.03
CA ASP A 17 3.86 -10.10 8.26
C ASP A 17 4.80 -11.24 8.69
N THR A 18 4.66 -12.42 8.08
CA THR A 18 5.55 -13.57 8.29
C THR A 18 6.73 -13.60 7.31
N ALA A 19 6.69 -12.81 6.24
CA ALA A 19 7.76 -12.69 5.26
C ALA A 19 8.72 -11.54 5.63
N PRO A 20 10.04 -11.69 5.41
CA PRO A 20 11.07 -10.69 5.73
C PRO A 20 11.13 -9.54 4.70
N GLY A 21 10.02 -9.28 4.01
CA GLY A 21 9.91 -8.31 2.93
C GLY A 21 8.76 -8.66 1.98
N THR A 22 8.69 -7.95 0.85
CA THR A 22 7.60 -8.11 -0.11
C THR A 22 7.72 -9.42 -0.87
N VAL A 23 6.66 -10.23 -0.84
CA VAL A 23 6.52 -11.41 -1.70
C VAL A 23 5.74 -11.00 -2.95
N ALA A 24 6.33 -11.19 -4.11
CA ALA A 24 5.68 -10.93 -5.38
C ALA A 24 5.53 -12.23 -6.18
N VAL A 25 4.32 -12.48 -6.68
CA VAL A 25 3.96 -13.73 -7.36
C VAL A 25 3.42 -13.40 -8.74
N ARG A 26 4.01 -14.01 -9.77
CA ARG A 26 3.47 -13.99 -11.12
C ARG A 26 2.54 -15.17 -11.24
N TRP A 27 1.35 -14.92 -11.75
CA TRP A 27 0.37 -15.96 -11.99
C TRP A 27 0.43 -16.38 -13.46
N LYS A 28 -0.09 -17.56 -13.74
CA LYS A 28 -0.49 -17.99 -15.08
C LYS A 28 -1.88 -18.60 -15.02
N VAL A 29 -2.60 -18.55 -16.13
CA VAL A 29 -3.85 -19.27 -16.28
C VAL A 29 -3.52 -20.72 -16.61
N SER A 30 -3.93 -21.64 -15.75
CA SER A 30 -3.83 -23.09 -15.99
C SER A 30 -4.91 -23.56 -16.96
N ASP A 31 -4.80 -24.81 -17.43
CA ASP A 31 -5.71 -25.39 -18.43
C ASP A 31 -7.19 -25.40 -18.01
N ASN A 32 -7.48 -25.37 -16.69
CA ASN A 32 -8.83 -25.31 -16.16
C ASN A 32 -9.33 -23.86 -15.92
N GLY A 33 -8.56 -22.86 -16.35
CA GLY A 33 -8.87 -21.45 -16.19
C GLY A 33 -8.55 -20.85 -14.82
N ARG A 34 -7.97 -21.61 -13.89
CA ARG A 34 -7.52 -21.09 -12.58
C ARG A 34 -6.18 -20.40 -12.69
N LEU A 35 -6.00 -19.35 -11.89
CA LEU A 35 -4.71 -18.71 -11.70
C LEU A 35 -3.86 -19.57 -10.77
N VAL A 36 -2.68 -19.96 -11.23
CA VAL A 36 -1.69 -20.71 -10.44
C VAL A 36 -0.38 -19.94 -10.41
N PRO A 37 0.42 -20.05 -9.33
CA PRO A 37 1.73 -19.42 -9.27
C PRO A 37 2.62 -19.94 -10.40
N ASP A 38 3.30 -19.04 -11.11
CA ASP A 38 4.28 -19.34 -12.15
C ASP A 38 5.69 -18.96 -11.71
N GLU A 39 5.84 -17.73 -11.19
CA GLU A 39 7.11 -17.20 -10.71
C GLU A 39 6.93 -16.57 -9.33
N VAL A 40 7.88 -16.78 -8.42
CA VAL A 40 7.89 -16.17 -7.09
C VAL A 40 9.18 -15.39 -6.91
N ARG A 41 9.05 -14.13 -6.49
CA ARG A 41 10.16 -13.28 -6.08
C ARG A 41 9.94 -12.82 -4.66
N VAL A 42 10.98 -12.90 -3.84
CA VAL A 42 10.97 -12.29 -2.51
C VAL A 42 12.02 -11.21 -2.46
N ILE A 43 11.56 -10.01 -2.13
CA ILE A 43 12.38 -8.82 -2.05
C ILE A 43 12.57 -8.54 -0.57
N ALA A 44 13.72 -8.95 -0.04
CA ALA A 44 14.04 -8.73 1.36
C ALA A 44 14.20 -7.23 1.68
N ASP A 45 13.73 -6.83 2.85
CA ASP A 45 14.00 -5.50 3.40
C ASP A 45 15.47 -5.39 3.84
N ASP A 46 16.02 -4.17 3.84
CA ASP A 46 17.42 -3.93 4.23
C ASP A 46 17.68 -4.50 5.64
N GLY A 47 18.73 -5.32 5.76
CA GLY A 47 19.17 -5.87 7.04
C GLY A 47 18.56 -7.23 7.43
N HIS A 48 17.69 -7.81 6.60
CA HIS A 48 17.17 -9.16 6.82
C HIS A 48 17.68 -10.15 5.79
N ASP A 49 18.46 -11.13 6.25
CA ASP A 49 18.81 -12.28 5.41
C ASP A 49 17.57 -13.11 5.09
N LEU A 50 17.34 -13.38 3.80
CA LEU A 50 16.32 -14.29 3.36
C LEU A 50 16.72 -15.73 3.72
N LYS A 51 16.05 -16.32 4.72
CA LYS A 51 16.26 -17.71 5.13
C LYS A 51 15.19 -18.62 4.52
N PRO A 52 15.50 -19.89 4.22
CA PRO A 52 14.51 -20.85 3.73
C PRO A 52 13.27 -20.98 4.64
N GLN A 53 13.44 -20.79 5.95
CA GLN A 53 12.37 -20.82 6.95
C GLN A 53 11.32 -19.72 6.72
N HIS A 54 11.71 -18.59 6.15
CA HIS A 54 10.79 -17.51 5.80
C HIS A 54 9.86 -17.94 4.66
N LEU A 55 10.41 -18.59 3.63
CA LEU A 55 9.61 -19.11 2.51
C LEU A 55 8.65 -20.22 2.94
N ALA A 56 9.07 -21.06 3.90
CA ALA A 56 8.25 -22.13 4.44
C ALA A 56 7.05 -21.65 5.27
N ARG A 57 7.08 -20.40 5.76
CA ARG A 57 5.97 -19.79 6.51
C ARG A 57 4.91 -19.16 5.62
N ILE A 58 5.23 -18.94 4.35
CA ILE A 58 4.31 -18.36 3.39
C ILE A 58 3.13 -19.30 3.19
N ARG A 59 1.92 -18.77 3.38
CA ARG A 59 0.66 -19.52 3.26
C ARG A 59 0.17 -19.50 1.81
N TRP A 60 0.87 -20.25 0.94
CA TRP A 60 0.61 -20.27 -0.51
C TRP A 60 -0.85 -20.55 -0.88
N ASN A 61 -1.53 -21.44 -0.14
CA ASN A 61 -2.93 -21.74 -0.40
C ASN A 61 -3.84 -20.53 -0.15
N ASP A 62 -3.60 -19.76 0.92
CA ASP A 62 -4.39 -18.57 1.23
C ASP A 62 -4.22 -17.52 0.11
N TYR A 63 -3.03 -17.46 -0.48
CA TYR A 63 -2.70 -16.52 -1.56
C TYR A 63 -3.40 -16.91 -2.85
N GLU A 64 -3.31 -18.20 -3.21
CA GLU A 64 -3.97 -18.71 -4.40
C GLU A 64 -5.49 -18.55 -4.32
N VAL A 65 -6.09 -18.83 -3.16
CA VAL A 65 -7.53 -18.62 -2.92
C VAL A 65 -7.87 -17.15 -3.10
N ALA A 66 -7.16 -16.25 -2.41
CA ALA A 66 -7.46 -14.82 -2.46
C ALA A 66 -7.28 -14.22 -3.87
N VAL A 67 -6.30 -14.68 -4.65
CA VAL A 67 -6.10 -14.22 -6.03
C VAL A 67 -7.17 -14.77 -6.96
N ASN A 68 -7.57 -16.05 -6.83
CA ASN A 68 -8.64 -16.61 -7.64
C ASN A 68 -10.01 -15.99 -7.31
N ASP A 69 -10.27 -15.65 -6.04
CA ASP A 69 -11.46 -14.91 -5.62
C ASP A 69 -11.54 -13.51 -6.26
N ASN A 70 -10.39 -12.93 -6.62
CA ASN A 70 -10.29 -11.63 -7.29
C ASN A 70 -9.82 -11.73 -8.75
N ARG A 71 -9.98 -12.91 -9.38
CA ARG A 71 -9.45 -13.22 -10.71
C ARG A 71 -9.83 -12.20 -11.78
N GLU A 72 -11.08 -11.73 -11.78
CA GLU A 72 -11.55 -10.78 -12.80
C GLU A 72 -10.78 -9.46 -12.73
N GLN A 73 -10.49 -8.96 -11.52
CA GLN A 73 -9.70 -7.74 -11.34
C GLN A 73 -8.27 -7.95 -11.85
N LEU A 74 -7.66 -9.08 -11.51
CA LEU A 74 -6.30 -9.40 -11.96
C LEU A 74 -6.22 -9.53 -13.48
N LEU A 75 -7.19 -10.20 -14.12
CA LEU A 75 -7.25 -10.31 -15.57
C LEU A 75 -7.51 -8.97 -16.26
N ALA A 76 -8.27 -8.06 -15.65
CA ALA A 76 -8.49 -6.72 -16.19
C ALA A 76 -7.21 -5.86 -16.22
N HIS A 77 -6.26 -6.13 -15.32
CA HIS A 77 -4.94 -5.49 -15.27
C HIS A 77 -3.83 -6.29 -15.95
N TRP A 78 -4.16 -7.46 -16.53
CA TRP A 78 -3.18 -8.35 -17.12
C TRP A 78 -2.69 -7.82 -18.45
N ASP A 79 -1.38 -7.58 -18.54
CA ASP A 79 -0.71 -7.15 -19.77
C ASP A 79 0.50 -8.06 -20.02
N GLU A 80 0.38 -8.98 -20.98
CA GLU A 80 1.44 -9.93 -21.32
C GLU A 80 2.69 -9.27 -21.90
N SER A 81 2.59 -8.02 -22.38
CA SER A 81 3.74 -7.29 -22.93
C SER A 81 4.73 -6.82 -21.87
N VAL A 82 4.35 -6.91 -20.58
CA VAL A 82 5.19 -6.48 -19.47
C VAL A 82 6.42 -7.40 -19.34
N PRO A 83 7.64 -6.83 -19.40
CA PRO A 83 8.87 -7.60 -19.28
C PRO A 83 8.97 -8.36 -17.96
N ALA A 84 9.64 -9.51 -17.96
CA ALA A 84 9.85 -10.31 -16.75
C ALA A 84 10.60 -9.55 -15.64
N ASP A 85 11.41 -8.54 -15.97
CA ASP A 85 12.16 -7.73 -14.99
C ASP A 85 11.39 -6.50 -14.49
N TYR A 86 10.14 -6.30 -14.94
CA TYR A 86 9.28 -5.17 -14.56
C TYR A 86 9.18 -5.00 -13.05
N LEU A 87 8.94 -6.10 -12.32
CA LEU A 87 8.86 -6.06 -10.86
C LEU A 87 10.14 -5.58 -10.19
N THR A 88 11.31 -5.93 -10.71
CA THR A 88 12.57 -5.48 -10.11
C THR A 88 12.70 -3.96 -10.24
N ARG A 89 12.17 -3.38 -11.33
CA ARG A 89 12.15 -1.93 -11.56
C ARG A 89 11.06 -1.25 -10.72
N SER A 90 9.84 -1.78 -10.72
CA SER A 90 8.71 -1.20 -9.99
C SER A 90 8.89 -1.34 -8.49
N ALA A 91 9.35 -2.48 -7.98
CA ALA A 91 9.65 -2.68 -6.57
C ALA A 91 10.78 -1.78 -6.08
N ARG A 92 11.83 -1.55 -6.89
CA ARG A 92 12.89 -0.59 -6.54
C ARG A 92 12.34 0.84 -6.49
N ALA A 93 11.53 1.25 -7.47
CA ALA A 93 10.90 2.56 -7.47
C ALA A 93 9.93 2.75 -6.29
N ARG A 94 9.08 1.76 -6.01
CA ARG A 94 8.15 1.74 -4.88
C ARG A 94 8.86 1.71 -3.54
N ARG A 95 9.97 0.98 -3.42
CA ARG A 95 10.82 0.98 -2.22
C ARG A 95 11.44 2.34 -1.99
N VAL A 96 12.00 2.97 -3.02
CA VAL A 96 12.53 4.34 -2.91
C VAL A 96 11.41 5.30 -2.50
N GLU A 97 10.21 5.17 -3.07
CA GLU A 97 9.08 6.01 -2.70
C GLU A 97 8.57 5.73 -1.28
N ARG A 98 8.50 4.46 -0.86
CA ARG A 98 8.13 4.06 0.50
C ARG A 98 9.16 4.56 1.51
N GLN A 99 10.46 4.31 1.28
CA GLN A 99 11.54 4.82 2.11
C GLN A 99 11.54 6.35 2.15
N ARG A 100 11.26 7.00 1.03
CA ARG A 100 11.07 8.46 0.99
C ARG A 100 9.92 8.87 1.90
N ILE A 101 8.74 8.26 1.80
CA ILE A 101 7.58 8.55 2.66
C ILE A 101 7.84 8.21 4.14
N GLU A 102 8.57 7.13 4.42
CA GLU A 102 8.95 6.71 5.77
C GLU A 102 9.98 7.64 6.41
N SER A 103 10.89 8.16 5.59
CA SER A 103 11.86 9.18 5.98
C SER A 103 11.32 10.61 5.85
N ASP A 104 10.12 10.83 5.32
CA ASP A 104 9.60 12.15 5.03
C ASP A 104 9.13 12.84 6.32
N PRO A 105 9.76 13.95 6.74
CA PRO A 105 9.27 14.75 7.84
C PRO A 105 7.97 15.48 7.51
N PHE A 106 7.39 15.32 6.31
CA PHE A 106 6.23 16.07 5.85
C PHE A 106 5.14 16.19 6.93
N ARG A 107 4.88 17.44 7.29
CA ARG A 107 3.84 17.88 8.22
C ARG A 107 2.94 18.85 7.47
N LEU A 108 1.63 18.73 7.69
CA LEU A 108 0.68 19.69 7.13
C LEU A 108 0.79 20.98 7.93
N THR A 109 1.42 22.01 7.35
CA THR A 109 1.70 23.29 8.04
C THR A 109 0.64 24.36 7.81
N ARG A 110 -0.27 24.16 6.85
CA ARG A 110 -1.35 25.08 6.53
C ARG A 110 -2.66 24.33 6.35
N GLY A 111 -3.74 24.96 6.79
CA GLY A 111 -5.10 24.51 6.51
C GLY A 111 -5.48 24.70 5.03
N PRO A 112 -6.75 24.42 4.69
CA PRO A 112 -7.27 24.72 3.36
C PRO A 112 -7.12 26.20 3.02
N GLY A 113 -6.84 26.50 1.75
CA GLY A 113 -6.78 27.88 1.25
C GLY A 113 -8.17 28.51 1.12
N ASP A 114 -8.24 29.68 0.49
CA ASP A 114 -9.51 30.41 0.28
C ASP A 114 -10.52 29.61 -0.55
N ASP A 115 -10.02 28.74 -1.44
CA ASP A 115 -10.83 27.81 -2.25
C ASP A 115 -11.33 26.59 -1.44
N GLY A 116 -10.98 26.50 -0.16
CA GLY A 116 -11.43 25.48 0.75
C GLY A 116 -10.73 24.13 0.56
N LEU A 117 -11.51 23.05 0.62
CA LEU A 117 -11.05 21.66 0.57
C LEU A 117 -10.82 21.17 -0.87
N ASP A 118 -9.91 21.86 -1.55
CA ASP A 118 -9.51 21.59 -2.93
C ASP A 118 -8.66 20.30 -3.05
N GLU A 119 -8.30 19.96 -4.29
CA GLU A 119 -7.48 18.78 -4.59
C GLU A 119 -6.07 18.90 -4.00
N GLY A 120 -5.42 20.07 -4.11
CA GLY A 120 -4.07 20.27 -3.59
C GLY A 120 -3.99 20.08 -2.07
N PHE A 121 -4.96 20.63 -1.34
CA PHE A 121 -5.11 20.40 0.10
C PHE A 121 -5.34 18.93 0.41
N MET A 122 -6.21 18.24 -0.33
CA MET A 122 -6.48 16.82 -0.11
C MET A 122 -5.25 15.94 -0.35
N GLN A 123 -4.45 16.23 -1.37
CA GLN A 123 -3.19 15.54 -1.63
C GLN A 123 -2.19 15.77 -0.50
N ASN A 124 -2.03 17.01 -0.04
CA ASN A 124 -1.14 17.33 1.08
C ASN A 124 -1.62 16.69 2.39
N LEU A 125 -2.92 16.69 2.66
CA LEU A 125 -3.50 16.02 3.82
C LEU A 125 -3.23 14.51 3.78
N ALA A 126 -3.45 13.87 2.64
CA ALA A 126 -3.17 12.44 2.48
C ALA A 126 -1.68 12.13 2.65
N HIS A 127 -0.80 13.01 2.16
CA HIS A 127 0.64 12.88 2.34
C HIS A 127 1.04 12.97 3.82
N ALA A 128 0.58 14.00 4.53
CA ALA A 128 0.84 14.15 5.96
C ALA A 128 0.29 12.99 6.79
N TYR A 129 -0.88 12.46 6.43
CA TYR A 129 -1.49 11.31 7.07
C TYR A 129 -0.62 10.05 6.92
N ARG A 130 -0.13 9.77 5.71
CA ARG A 130 0.77 8.63 5.44
C ARG A 130 2.11 8.78 6.14
N ALA A 131 2.68 9.99 6.12
CA ALA A 131 3.92 10.29 6.81
C ALA A 131 3.76 10.14 8.34
N ALA A 132 2.60 10.47 8.91
CA ALA A 132 2.34 10.21 10.34
C ALA A 132 2.25 8.72 10.66
N LEU A 133 1.57 7.94 9.82
CA LEU A 133 1.52 6.49 9.97
C LEU A 133 2.91 5.86 9.89
N SER A 134 3.76 6.29 8.96
CA SER A 134 5.11 5.73 8.81
C SER A 134 6.00 5.99 10.02
N ARG A 135 5.77 7.09 10.74
CA ARG A 135 6.43 7.42 12.01
C ARG A 135 5.81 6.71 13.23
N GLY A 136 4.76 5.90 13.05
CA GLY A 136 4.03 5.28 14.16
C GLY A 136 3.20 6.26 14.99
N GLU A 137 2.94 7.46 14.47
CA GLU A 137 2.13 8.48 15.14
C GLU A 137 0.64 8.21 14.89
N ARG A 138 -0.21 8.74 15.78
CA ARG A 138 -1.66 8.79 15.53
C ARG A 138 -1.94 9.90 14.52
N PRO A 139 -2.34 9.61 13.26
CA PRO A 139 -2.28 10.61 12.19
C PRO A 139 -3.14 11.85 12.46
N ASN A 140 -4.34 11.64 13.02
CA ASN A 140 -5.23 12.75 13.35
C ASN A 140 -4.67 13.67 14.45
N VAL A 141 -3.84 13.12 15.35
CA VAL A 141 -3.16 13.90 16.40
C VAL A 141 -1.96 14.63 15.82
N ALA A 142 -1.13 13.94 15.05
CA ALA A 142 0.05 14.54 14.41
C ALA A 142 -0.32 15.70 13.47
N ILE A 143 -1.41 15.56 12.70
CA ILE A 143 -1.91 16.63 11.81
C ILE A 143 -2.50 17.79 12.62
N PHE A 144 -3.16 17.51 13.75
CA PHE A 144 -3.69 18.54 14.63
C PHE A 144 -2.56 19.38 15.24
N GLU A 145 -1.54 18.71 15.76
CA GLU A 145 -0.35 19.36 16.33
C GLU A 145 0.43 20.13 15.26
N SER A 146 0.56 19.60 14.04
CA SER A 146 1.28 20.30 12.96
C SER A 146 0.61 21.58 12.46
N LEU A 147 -0.70 21.69 12.67
CA LEU A 147 -1.49 22.89 12.40
C LEU A 147 -1.62 23.80 13.62
N ASP A 148 -0.80 23.57 14.66
CA ASP A 148 -0.79 24.33 15.91
C ASP A 148 -2.18 24.43 16.57
N GLY A 149 -2.99 23.38 16.42
CA GLY A 149 -4.36 23.34 16.94
C GLY A 149 -5.33 24.33 16.31
N MET A 150 -4.97 24.99 15.19
CA MET A 150 -5.80 25.98 14.49
C MET A 150 -7.19 25.46 14.12
N TYR A 151 -7.30 24.15 13.87
CA TYR A 151 -8.56 23.49 13.55
C TYR A 151 -8.88 22.44 14.61
N PRO A 152 -10.15 22.33 15.04
CA PRO A 152 -10.56 21.25 15.95
C PRO A 152 -10.23 19.87 15.36
N LYS A 153 -9.81 18.94 16.21
CA LYS A 153 -9.50 17.56 15.79
C LYS A 153 -10.63 16.90 15.00
N ARG A 154 -11.88 17.16 15.38
CA ARG A 154 -13.08 16.67 14.67
C ARG A 154 -13.18 17.19 13.23
N THR A 155 -12.67 18.38 12.96
CA THR A 155 -12.58 18.95 11.61
C THR A 155 -11.56 18.19 10.78
N ILE A 156 -10.40 17.87 11.36
CA ILE A 156 -9.37 17.07 10.70
C ILE A 156 -9.90 15.67 10.39
N GLU A 157 -10.59 15.04 11.33
CA GLU A 157 -11.25 13.74 11.12
C GLU A 157 -12.24 13.78 9.94
N ARG A 158 -13.02 14.87 9.81
CA ARG A 158 -13.91 15.08 8.66
C ARG A 158 -13.15 15.22 7.36
N TRP A 159 -12.01 15.92 7.35
CA TRP A 159 -11.19 16.03 6.15
C TRP A 159 -10.59 14.67 5.75
N VAL A 160 -10.14 13.87 6.71
CA VAL A 160 -9.65 12.50 6.44
C VAL A 160 -10.75 11.61 5.88
N LEU A 161 -11.98 11.69 6.42
CA LEU A 161 -13.13 10.97 5.86
C LEU A 161 -13.42 11.41 4.42
N LEU A 162 -13.34 12.71 4.13
CA LEU A 162 -13.54 13.24 2.78
C LEU A 162 -12.42 12.80 1.81
N ALA A 163 -11.16 12.79 2.28
CA ALA A 163 -10.03 12.28 1.51
C ALA A 163 -10.19 10.80 1.17
N ARG A 164 -10.72 9.99 2.09
CA ARG A 164 -11.07 8.57 1.84
C ARG A 164 -12.18 8.43 0.81
N SER A 165 -13.27 9.18 0.96
CA SER A 165 -14.40 9.10 0.02
C SER A 165 -14.00 9.54 -1.40
N ARG A 166 -13.00 10.42 -1.51
CA ARG A 166 -12.44 10.90 -2.79
C ARG A 166 -11.29 10.03 -3.32
N GLY A 167 -10.90 8.96 -2.62
CA GLY A 167 -9.85 8.02 -3.08
C GLY A 167 -8.40 8.44 -2.80
N TYR A 168 -8.16 9.56 -2.11
CA TYR A 168 -6.79 9.96 -1.71
C TYR A 168 -6.22 9.11 -0.57
N LEU A 169 -7.08 8.54 0.27
CA LEU A 169 -6.70 7.65 1.37
C LEU A 169 -7.43 6.32 1.29
N PRO A 170 -6.80 5.21 1.72
CA PRO A 170 -7.46 3.93 1.77
C PRO A 170 -8.63 3.93 2.78
N PRO A 171 -9.67 3.12 2.57
CA PRO A 171 -10.80 3.00 3.47
C PRO A 171 -10.36 2.61 4.89
N ALA A 172 -11.12 3.05 5.88
CA ALA A 172 -10.84 2.75 7.29
C ALA A 172 -10.91 1.23 7.53
N ARG A 173 -9.88 0.65 8.14
CA ARG A 173 -9.90 -0.76 8.57
C ARG A 173 -10.75 -0.89 9.82
N LYS A 174 -11.73 -1.80 9.80
CA LYS A 174 -12.56 -2.10 10.98
C LYS A 174 -11.66 -2.73 12.06
N GLY A 175 -11.52 -2.08 13.21
CA GLY A 175 -10.75 -2.58 14.36
C GLY A 175 -9.34 -2.00 14.56
N VAL A 176 -8.85 -1.15 13.66
CA VAL A 176 -7.60 -0.39 13.88
C VAL A 176 -7.98 1.08 14.09
N ALA A 177 -7.84 1.56 15.33
CA ALA A 177 -8.06 2.97 15.63
C ALA A 177 -6.93 3.79 15.01
N GLY A 178 -7.29 4.66 14.04
CA GLY A 178 -6.42 5.75 13.56
C GLY A 178 -6.54 7.00 14.41
#